data_AF-A0A924YTJ4-F1
#
_entry.id   AF-A0A924YTJ4-F1
#
_cell.length_a   1.000
_cell.length_b   1.000
_cell.length_c   1.000
_cell.angle_alpha   90.00
_cell.angle_beta   90.00
_cell.angle_gamma   90.00
#
_symmetry.space_group_name_H-M   'P 1'
#
loop_
_entity.id
_entity.type
_entity.pdbx_description
1 polymer ?
#
loop_
_entity_poly.entity_id
_entity_poly.type
_entity_poly.pdbx_seq_one_letter_code
_entity_poly.pdbx_strand_id
1 'polypeptide(L)'
;MKPCLVCCLLSLLFSLQASADGKNSVAEQRVAWLREKVAALRVFPTQESNEACKLREEPIIKWSNPVSGAEGSVFVWTSDGRPIALAKCHLNSRNSYHVETLIAISDNRLRMNEAGQVSWEPTEPGVKFETLADLGLPASTESLRLAQMRRAAREFRFVDNWGETGTTAKSEWELRLMPAPLLRYSSASNKIIDGALFAFAQGTNPEALVLVEAVETVNGRAWRVAPSRLTGYQIRVWHKDQLVLEVAKIQTAIRTASLFHRTRTLNPFPFLEKAE
;
A
#
# COMPACT_ATOMS: atom_id res chain seq x y z
N MET A 1 -38.39 -60.86 39.93
CA MET A 1 -39.31 -59.90 39.29
C MET A 1 -38.49 -58.86 38.52
N LYS A 2 -38.69 -58.76 37.20
CA LYS A 2 -38.18 -57.69 36.31
C LYS A 2 -38.84 -56.34 36.70
N PRO A 3 -38.29 -55.14 36.43
CA PRO A 3 -37.70 -54.67 35.15
C PRO A 3 -36.40 -53.84 35.38
N CYS A 4 -35.75 -53.09 34.48
CA CYS A 4 -36.03 -52.58 33.14
C CYS A 4 -34.69 -52.24 32.45
N LEU A 5 -34.61 -52.61 31.17
CA LEU A 5 -33.91 -51.97 30.05
C LEU A 5 -33.07 -50.70 30.32
N VAL A 6 -31.76 -50.74 30.09
CA VAL A 6 -30.98 -49.60 29.56
C VAL A 6 -30.03 -50.11 28.50
N CYS A 7 -30.32 -49.70 27.26
CA CYS A 7 -29.54 -49.94 26.06
C CYS A 7 -28.56 -48.75 25.91
N CYS A 8 -27.26 -48.97 26.06
CA CYS A 8 -26.25 -47.99 25.65
C CYS A 8 -25.37 -48.61 24.56
N LEU A 9 -25.79 -48.40 23.31
CA LEU A 9 -24.95 -48.50 22.13
C LEU A 9 -23.88 -47.41 22.21
N LEU A 10 -22.64 -47.76 22.57
CA LEU A 10 -21.49 -46.92 22.25
C LEU A 10 -21.05 -47.23 20.82
N SER A 11 -21.62 -46.47 19.89
CA SER A 11 -21.19 -46.38 18.51
C SER A 11 -19.74 -45.90 18.43
N LEU A 12 -18.90 -46.71 17.76
CA LEU A 12 -17.59 -46.33 17.26
C LEU A 12 -17.70 -45.02 16.47
N LEU A 13 -17.18 -43.92 17.03
CA LEU A 13 -16.77 -42.76 16.24
C LEU A 13 -15.40 -43.10 15.64
N PHE A 14 -15.42 -43.66 14.43
CA PHE A 14 -14.30 -43.54 13.51
C PHE A 14 -14.09 -42.05 13.26
N SER A 15 -13.12 -41.45 13.94
CA SER A 15 -12.56 -40.17 13.55
C SER A 15 -11.93 -40.35 12.18
N LEU A 16 -12.67 -40.00 11.12
CA LEU A 16 -12.06 -39.63 9.84
C LEU A 16 -11.21 -38.40 10.11
N GLN A 17 -9.95 -38.64 10.45
CA GLN A 17 -8.91 -37.63 10.34
C GLN A 17 -8.68 -37.46 8.84
N ALA A 18 -9.47 -36.59 8.23
CA ALA A 18 -9.23 -36.12 6.88
C ALA A 18 -7.82 -35.53 6.86
N SER A 19 -6.94 -36.16 6.08
CA SER A 19 -5.60 -35.65 5.79
C SER A 19 -5.75 -34.27 5.16
N ALA A 20 -5.39 -33.23 5.92
CA ALA A 20 -5.25 -31.87 5.41
C ALA A 20 -3.98 -31.80 4.57
N ASP A 21 -4.07 -32.27 3.31
CA ASP A 21 -3.07 -31.98 2.30
C ASP A 21 -3.06 -30.47 2.03
N GLY A 22 -1.96 -29.82 2.42
CA GLY A 22 -1.75 -28.38 2.37
C GLY A 22 -1.70 -27.81 0.95
N LYS A 23 -2.87 -27.53 0.36
CA LYS A 23 -2.98 -26.63 -0.79
C LYS A 23 -3.35 -25.24 -0.29
N ASN A 24 -2.40 -24.31 -0.32
CA ASN A 24 -2.69 -22.88 -0.14
C ASN A 24 -3.78 -22.44 -1.13
N SER A 25 -4.70 -21.60 -0.68
CA SER A 25 -5.78 -21.05 -1.51
C SER A 25 -5.23 -20.30 -2.73
N VAL A 26 -6.02 -20.18 -3.80
CA VAL A 26 -5.62 -19.41 -5.00
C VAL A 26 -5.24 -17.96 -4.62
N ALA A 27 -5.95 -17.36 -3.67
CA ALA A 27 -5.65 -16.03 -3.16
C ALA A 27 -4.25 -15.94 -2.51
N GLU A 28 -3.87 -16.95 -1.71
CA GLU A 28 -2.54 -17.02 -1.11
C GLU A 28 -1.43 -17.24 -2.15
N GLN A 29 -1.69 -18.07 -3.16
CA GLN A 29 -0.76 -18.27 -4.28
C GLN A 29 -0.53 -16.98 -5.07
N ARG A 30 -1.60 -16.21 -5.33
CA ARG A 30 -1.52 -14.89 -5.98
C ARG A 30 -0.68 -13.91 -5.16
N VAL A 31 -0.91 -13.81 -3.86
CA VAL A 31 -0.10 -12.95 -2.97
C VAL A 31 1.36 -13.40 -2.94
N ALA A 32 1.63 -14.70 -2.86
CA ALA A 32 2.98 -15.25 -2.86
C ALA A 32 3.73 -14.90 -4.16
N TRP A 33 3.05 -14.98 -5.31
CA TRP A 33 3.63 -14.58 -6.60
C TRP A 33 3.92 -13.08 -6.68
N LEU A 34 3.01 -12.23 -6.18
CA LEU A 34 3.27 -10.79 -6.09
C LEU A 34 4.47 -10.50 -5.18
N ARG A 35 4.58 -11.21 -4.05
CA ARG A 35 5.72 -11.10 -3.12
C ARG A 35 7.03 -11.46 -3.82
N GLU A 36 7.06 -12.54 -4.60
CA GLU A 36 8.23 -12.94 -5.38
C GLU A 36 8.68 -11.83 -6.36
N LYS A 37 7.74 -11.21 -7.08
CA LYS A 37 8.07 -10.12 -8.01
C LYS A 37 8.65 -8.89 -7.32
N VAL A 38 8.08 -8.53 -6.16
CA VAL A 38 8.57 -7.40 -5.36
C VAL A 38 9.91 -7.72 -4.71
N ALA A 39 10.15 -8.95 -4.26
CA ALA A 39 11.40 -9.39 -3.64
C ALA A 39 12.60 -9.37 -4.61
N ALA A 40 12.35 -9.44 -5.92
CA ALA A 40 13.39 -9.29 -6.94
C ALA A 40 13.93 -7.84 -7.06
N LEU A 41 13.27 -6.87 -6.43
CA LEU A 41 13.64 -5.46 -6.47
C LEU A 41 14.46 -5.08 -5.24
N ARG A 42 15.53 -4.31 -5.47
CA ARG A 42 16.35 -3.75 -4.39
C ARG A 42 16.23 -2.24 -4.39
N VAL A 43 15.67 -1.67 -3.32
CA VAL A 43 15.51 -0.22 -3.14
C VAL A 43 16.61 0.28 -2.19
N PHE A 44 17.21 1.42 -2.51
CA PHE A 44 18.20 2.13 -1.70
C PHE A 44 17.60 3.47 -1.25
N PRO A 45 17.79 3.88 0.01
CA PRO A 45 17.13 5.07 0.58
C PRO A 45 17.63 6.38 -0.03
N THR A 46 18.86 6.38 -0.55
CA THR A 46 19.46 7.46 -1.36
C THR A 46 20.16 6.85 -2.58
N GLN A 47 20.51 7.68 -3.56
CA GLN A 47 21.26 7.26 -4.76
C GLN A 47 22.68 6.80 -4.43
N GLU A 48 23.27 7.40 -3.40
CA GLU A 48 24.65 7.17 -2.94
C GLU A 48 24.74 6.05 -1.91
N SER A 49 23.61 5.58 -1.37
CA SER A 49 23.61 4.57 -0.33
C SER A 49 24.05 3.21 -0.87
N ASN A 50 24.93 2.54 -0.12
CA ASN A 50 25.35 1.16 -0.38
C ASN A 50 24.48 0.13 0.36
N GLU A 51 23.63 0.58 1.28
CA GLU A 51 22.74 -0.27 2.05
C GLU A 51 21.32 -0.22 1.48
N ALA A 52 20.80 -1.39 1.11
CA ALA A 52 19.44 -1.49 0.62
C ALA A 52 18.43 -1.37 1.77
N CYS A 53 17.29 -0.75 1.48
CA CYS A 53 16.12 -0.77 2.34
C CYS A 53 15.66 -2.21 2.59
N LYS A 54 15.09 -2.44 3.78
CA LYS A 54 14.46 -3.71 4.14
C LYS A 54 13.06 -3.78 3.53
N LEU A 55 12.83 -4.75 2.67
CA LEU A 55 11.47 -5.13 2.25
C LEU A 55 10.76 -5.80 3.43
N ARG A 56 9.55 -5.34 3.76
CA ARG A 56 8.67 -6.08 4.68
C ARG A 56 8.13 -7.31 3.96
N GLU A 57 8.29 -8.48 4.59
CA GLU A 57 7.94 -9.78 4.01
C GLU A 57 6.44 -9.90 3.68
N GLU A 58 5.58 -9.49 4.60
CA GLU A 58 4.13 -9.44 4.39
C GLU A 58 3.68 -8.09 3.81
N PRO A 59 2.70 -8.08 2.90
CA PRO A 59 2.11 -6.85 2.43
C PRO A 59 1.45 -6.08 3.58
N ILE A 60 1.51 -4.75 3.52
CA ILE A 60 0.87 -3.88 4.52
C ILE A 60 -0.66 -3.85 4.36
N ILE A 61 -1.17 -4.22 3.18
CA ILE A 61 -2.58 -4.43 2.92
C ILE A 61 -2.78 -5.34 1.69
N LYS A 62 -3.78 -6.21 1.77
CA LYS A 62 -4.34 -6.97 0.64
C LYS A 62 -5.68 -6.33 0.26
N TRP A 63 -5.98 -6.25 -1.02
CA TRP A 63 -7.21 -5.61 -1.51
C TRP A 63 -7.77 -6.30 -2.73
N SER A 64 -9.05 -6.09 -2.97
CA SER A 64 -9.76 -6.56 -4.16
C SER A 64 -10.70 -5.48 -4.67
N ASN A 65 -10.86 -5.42 -5.98
CA ASN A 65 -11.85 -4.60 -6.67
C ASN A 65 -12.75 -5.53 -7.48
N PRO A 66 -13.96 -5.86 -6.98
CA PRO A 66 -14.86 -6.78 -7.66
C PRO A 66 -15.38 -6.23 -8.99
N VAL A 67 -15.42 -4.91 -9.17
CA VAL A 67 -15.90 -4.27 -10.42
C VAL A 67 -14.92 -4.54 -11.56
N SER A 68 -13.61 -4.31 -11.32
CA SER A 68 -12.57 -4.55 -12.33
C SER A 68 -12.06 -5.99 -12.37
N GLY A 69 -12.38 -6.81 -11.37
CA GLY A 69 -11.80 -8.13 -11.16
C GLY A 69 -10.31 -8.08 -10.78
N ALA A 70 -9.84 -6.94 -10.26
CA ALA A 70 -8.45 -6.77 -9.87
C ALA A 70 -8.25 -7.14 -8.40
N GLU A 71 -7.16 -7.84 -8.10
CA GLU A 71 -6.78 -8.21 -6.75
C GLU A 71 -5.30 -7.94 -6.56
N GLY A 72 -4.95 -7.39 -5.41
CA GLY A 72 -3.60 -6.87 -5.22
C GLY A 72 -3.16 -6.78 -3.78
N SER A 73 -1.95 -6.27 -3.65
CA SER A 73 -1.28 -6.07 -2.38
C SER A 73 -0.38 -4.86 -2.45
N VAL A 74 -0.19 -4.20 -1.31
CA VAL A 74 0.79 -3.12 -1.16
C VAL A 74 1.94 -3.63 -0.32
N PHE A 75 3.16 -3.47 -0.81
CA PHE A 75 4.40 -3.82 -0.13
C PHE A 75 5.18 -2.56 0.21
N VAL A 76 6.05 -2.63 1.22
CA VAL A 76 6.83 -1.48 1.71
C VAL A 76 8.30 -1.82 1.88
N TRP A 77 9.16 -0.91 1.42
CA TRP A 77 10.58 -0.89 1.78
C TRP A 77 10.80 0.18 2.84
N THR A 78 11.55 -0.17 3.88
CA THR A 78 11.89 0.74 4.97
C THR A 78 13.40 0.88 5.16
N SER A 79 13.82 2.04 5.63
CA SER A 79 15.19 2.31 6.10
C SER A 79 15.08 2.90 7.50
N ASP A 80 15.72 2.26 8.48
CA ASP A 80 15.58 2.61 9.90
C ASP A 80 14.09 2.75 10.34
N GLY A 81 13.26 1.79 9.93
CA GLY A 81 11.82 1.80 10.24
C GLY A 81 10.96 2.75 9.41
N ARG A 82 11.53 3.81 8.83
CA ARG A 82 10.81 4.78 7.99
C ARG A 82 10.49 4.19 6.61
N PRO A 83 9.26 4.32 6.09
CA PRO A 83 8.93 3.89 4.74
C PRO A 83 9.60 4.80 3.69
N ILE A 84 10.27 4.17 2.71
CA ILE A 84 11.01 4.85 1.64
C ILE A 84 10.25 4.72 0.32
N ALA A 85 9.74 3.52 0.03
CA ALA A 85 9.01 3.23 -1.18
C ALA A 85 7.89 2.23 -0.91
N LEU A 86 6.88 2.27 -1.76
CA LEU A 86 5.78 1.30 -1.78
C LEU A 86 5.65 0.68 -3.16
N ALA A 87 5.20 -0.56 -3.21
CA ALA A 87 4.75 -1.21 -4.45
C ALA A 87 3.29 -1.63 -4.28
N LYS A 88 2.38 -0.98 -5.01
CA LYS A 88 1.02 -1.48 -5.22
C LYS A 88 1.04 -2.35 -6.47
N CYS A 89 0.91 -3.66 -6.25
CA CYS A 89 0.90 -4.64 -7.32
C CYS A 89 -0.46 -5.34 -7.38
N HIS A 90 -0.95 -5.63 -8.58
CA HIS A 90 -2.20 -6.36 -8.73
C HIS A 90 -2.24 -7.21 -9.98
N LEU A 91 -3.02 -8.28 -9.89
CA LEU A 91 -3.39 -9.15 -10.99
C LEU A 91 -4.79 -8.76 -11.46
N ASN A 92 -5.02 -8.87 -12.75
CA ASN A 92 -6.36 -8.85 -13.34
C ASN A 92 -6.55 -10.15 -14.10
N SER A 93 -7.41 -11.02 -13.57
CA SER A 93 -7.71 -12.32 -14.18
C SER A 93 -8.51 -12.17 -15.47
N ARG A 94 -9.45 -11.22 -15.54
CA ARG A 94 -10.29 -10.98 -16.72
C ARG A 94 -9.47 -10.61 -17.96
N ASN A 95 -8.47 -9.76 -17.76
CA ASN A 95 -7.64 -9.22 -18.85
C ASN A 95 -6.25 -9.86 -18.90
N SER A 96 -5.99 -10.87 -18.06
CA SER A 96 -4.73 -11.61 -17.99
C SER A 96 -3.49 -10.71 -17.93
N TYR A 97 -3.45 -9.77 -16.98
CA TYR A 97 -2.28 -8.90 -16.78
C TYR A 97 -1.88 -8.76 -15.32
N HIS A 98 -0.65 -8.28 -15.13
CA HIS A 98 -0.08 -7.84 -13.86
C HIS A 98 0.35 -6.38 -13.98
N VAL A 99 0.04 -5.58 -12.97
CA VAL A 99 0.47 -4.17 -12.86
C VAL A 99 1.33 -4.00 -11.62
N GLU A 100 2.41 -3.26 -11.79
CA GLU A 100 3.29 -2.80 -10.71
C GLU A 100 3.31 -1.28 -10.71
N THR A 101 2.84 -0.67 -9.62
CA THR A 101 2.96 0.76 -9.36
C THR A 101 3.85 0.96 -8.15
N LEU A 102 5.08 1.36 -8.40
CA LEU A 102 6.04 1.72 -7.36
C LEU A 102 6.04 3.22 -7.16
N ILE A 103 6.06 3.64 -5.91
CA ILE A 103 6.12 5.06 -5.54
C ILE A 103 7.22 5.30 -4.53
N ALA A 104 7.87 6.45 -4.68
CA ALA A 104 8.84 6.97 -3.74
C ALA A 104 8.07 7.85 -2.76
N ILE A 105 8.28 7.64 -1.46
CA ILE A 105 7.57 8.38 -0.41
C ILE A 105 8.52 8.94 0.66
N SER A 106 9.79 9.09 0.30
CA SER A 106 10.77 9.83 1.08
C SER A 106 11.07 11.21 0.48
N ASP A 107 11.66 12.06 1.31
CA ASP A 107 12.25 13.36 0.96
C ASP A 107 13.66 13.23 0.36
N ASN A 108 14.13 12.01 0.08
CA ASN A 108 15.39 11.72 -0.58
C ASN A 108 15.16 11.14 -1.99
N ARG A 109 16.16 11.28 -2.86
CA ARG A 109 16.18 10.59 -4.17
C ARG A 109 16.58 9.14 -3.94
N LEU A 110 15.66 8.21 -4.15
CA LEU A 110 15.98 6.79 -4.04
C LEU A 110 16.75 6.28 -5.27
N ARG A 111 17.27 5.05 -5.15
CA ARG A 111 17.68 4.24 -6.30
C ARG A 111 17.03 2.87 -6.19
N MET A 112 16.60 2.30 -7.30
CA MET A 112 16.07 0.95 -7.36
C MET A 112 16.81 0.15 -8.43
N ASN A 113 17.27 -1.03 -8.02
CA ASN A 113 17.88 -2.01 -8.90
C ASN A 113 16.94 -3.20 -9.13
N GLU A 114 16.97 -3.72 -10.34
CA GLU A 114 16.30 -4.97 -10.75
C GLU A 114 17.33 -5.79 -11.52
N ALA A 115 17.52 -7.06 -11.16
CA ALA A 115 18.54 -7.94 -11.76
C ALA A 115 19.95 -7.33 -11.80
N GLY A 116 20.33 -6.59 -10.75
CA GLY A 116 21.66 -5.96 -10.62
C GLY A 116 21.86 -4.67 -11.43
N GLN A 117 20.86 -4.25 -12.21
CA GLN A 117 20.92 -3.01 -13.00
C GLN A 117 20.03 -1.93 -12.39
N VAL A 118 20.41 -0.66 -12.56
CA VAL A 118 19.58 0.47 -12.16
C VAL A 118 18.31 0.51 -13.03
N SER A 119 17.16 0.25 -12.41
CA SER A 119 15.86 0.22 -13.07
C SER A 119 15.10 1.53 -12.83
N TRP A 120 15.35 2.21 -11.71
CA TRP A 120 14.74 3.51 -11.42
C TRP A 120 15.63 4.37 -10.51
N GLU A 121 15.87 5.61 -10.92
CA GLU A 121 16.73 6.54 -10.20
C GLU A 121 16.20 7.98 -10.41
N PRO A 122 15.15 8.39 -9.67
CA PRO A 122 14.51 9.69 -9.86
C PRO A 122 15.45 10.85 -9.49
N THR A 123 15.35 11.96 -10.23
CA THR A 123 16.16 13.16 -10.01
C THR A 123 15.61 14.10 -8.93
N GLU A 124 14.40 13.82 -8.43
CA GLU A 124 13.72 14.60 -7.40
C GLU A 124 13.21 13.65 -6.30
N PRO A 125 12.98 14.15 -5.07
CA PRO A 125 12.33 13.38 -4.01
C PRO A 125 10.94 12.88 -4.41
N GLY A 126 10.53 11.76 -3.80
CA GLY A 126 9.24 11.13 -4.10
C GLY A 126 8.05 11.92 -3.59
N VAL A 127 8.23 12.66 -2.50
CA VAL A 127 7.22 13.52 -1.89
C VAL A 127 7.83 14.82 -1.39
N LYS A 128 7.00 15.86 -1.34
CA LYS A 128 7.33 17.13 -0.71
C LYS A 128 6.59 17.22 0.62
N PHE A 129 7.34 17.39 1.71
CA PHE A 129 6.77 17.62 3.03
C PHE A 129 6.47 19.09 3.25
N GLU A 130 5.32 19.36 3.87
CA GLU A 130 4.90 20.69 4.32
C GLU A 130 4.68 20.67 5.82
N THR A 131 4.96 21.79 6.49
CA THR A 131 4.75 21.93 7.93
C THR A 131 3.28 22.18 8.24
N LEU A 132 2.72 21.48 9.24
CA LEU A 132 1.36 21.70 9.74
C LEU A 132 1.37 22.48 11.05
N ALA A 133 1.51 23.80 10.98
CA ALA A 133 1.54 24.66 12.17
C ALA A 133 0.22 24.61 12.97
N ASP A 134 -0.92 24.53 12.28
CA ASP A 134 -2.27 24.53 12.88
C ASP A 134 -2.56 23.32 13.79
N LEU A 135 -1.76 22.24 13.68
CA LEU A 135 -1.91 21.04 14.52
C LEU A 135 -1.28 21.20 15.91
N GLY A 136 -0.57 22.30 16.15
CA GLY A 136 0.19 22.57 17.35
C GLY A 136 1.45 21.71 17.45
N LEU A 137 2.03 21.63 18.65
CA LEU A 137 3.19 20.77 18.89
C LEU A 137 2.78 19.28 18.93
N PRO A 138 3.66 18.35 18.51
CA PRO A 138 3.45 16.93 18.74
C PRO A 138 3.21 16.62 20.22
N ALA A 139 2.12 15.91 20.51
CA ALA A 139 1.74 15.54 21.87
C ALA A 139 2.79 14.63 22.53
N SER A 140 2.83 14.66 23.86
CA SER A 140 3.79 13.89 24.66
C SER A 140 3.58 12.38 24.56
N THR A 141 2.34 11.91 24.45
CA THR A 141 2.01 10.48 24.38
C THR A 141 1.73 10.01 22.96
N GLU A 142 2.05 8.75 22.68
CA GLU A 142 1.80 8.11 21.39
C GLU A 142 0.32 8.13 20.99
N SER A 143 -0.60 7.85 21.91
CA SER A 143 -2.03 7.82 21.60
C SER A 143 -2.56 9.20 21.19
N LEU A 144 -2.10 10.27 21.84
CA LEU A 144 -2.48 11.63 21.50
C LEU A 144 -1.85 12.08 20.18
N ARG A 145 -0.60 11.69 19.89
CA ARG A 145 0.02 11.91 18.58
C ARG A 145 -0.75 11.23 17.46
N LEU A 146 -1.22 9.99 17.67
CA LEU A 146 -2.06 9.31 16.68
C LEU A 146 -3.39 10.03 16.44
N ALA A 147 -4.00 10.61 17.50
CA ALA A 147 -5.19 11.43 17.35
C ALA A 147 -4.91 12.70 16.52
N GLN A 148 -3.79 13.37 16.74
CA GLN A 148 -3.33 14.50 15.93
C GLN A 148 -3.10 14.08 14.47
N MET A 149 -2.37 12.98 14.22
CA MET A 149 -2.12 12.47 12.87
C MET A 149 -3.41 12.15 12.11
N ARG A 150 -4.40 11.53 12.79
CA ARG A 150 -5.72 11.27 12.20
C ARG A 150 -6.48 12.56 11.89
N ARG A 151 -6.36 13.59 12.74
CA ARG A 151 -6.95 14.91 12.47
C ARG A 151 -6.31 15.53 11.23
N ALA A 152 -4.98 15.53 11.14
CA ALA A 152 -4.26 16.03 9.98
C ALA A 152 -4.65 15.31 8.69
N ALA A 153 -4.69 13.98 8.69
CA ALA A 153 -5.08 13.21 7.51
C ALA A 153 -6.51 13.54 7.03
N ARG A 154 -7.44 13.84 7.94
CA ARG A 154 -8.82 14.24 7.60
C ARG A 154 -8.94 15.62 6.95
N GLU A 155 -7.91 16.45 7.02
CA GLU A 155 -7.90 17.74 6.33
C GLU A 155 -7.66 17.60 4.82
N PHE A 156 -7.31 16.40 4.35
CA PHE A 156 -7.10 16.12 2.94
C PHE A 156 -8.32 15.52 2.28
N ARG A 157 -8.65 16.02 1.09
CA ARG A 157 -9.64 15.46 0.19
C ARG A 157 -8.95 14.97 -1.07
N PHE A 158 -9.17 13.71 -1.41
CA PHE A 158 -8.60 13.09 -2.61
C PHE A 158 -9.71 12.75 -3.59
N VAL A 159 -9.56 13.17 -4.84
CA VAL A 159 -10.48 12.83 -5.93
C VAL A 159 -9.71 12.09 -7.01
N ASP A 160 -10.19 10.90 -7.34
CA ASP A 160 -9.79 10.10 -8.49
C ASP A 160 -10.77 10.36 -9.64
N ASN A 161 -10.33 10.16 -10.88
CA ASN A 161 -11.15 10.30 -12.09
C ASN A 161 -11.40 8.96 -12.78
N TRP A 162 -11.57 7.88 -12.01
CA TRP A 162 -11.79 6.54 -12.54
C TRP A 162 -12.88 6.55 -13.63
N GLY A 163 -12.43 6.55 -14.89
CA GLY A 163 -13.29 6.62 -16.05
C GLY A 163 -13.68 5.20 -16.42
N GLU A 164 -14.90 4.80 -16.07
CA GLU A 164 -15.53 3.69 -16.78
C GLU A 164 -15.68 4.10 -18.24
N THR A 165 -15.09 3.31 -19.13
CA THR A 165 -15.21 3.54 -20.57
C THR A 165 -16.67 3.36 -20.97
N GLY A 166 -17.33 4.43 -21.43
CA GLY A 166 -18.70 4.39 -21.94
C GLY A 166 -19.64 5.47 -21.41
N THR A 167 -19.27 6.20 -20.35
CA THR A 167 -20.02 7.39 -19.92
C THR A 167 -19.25 8.66 -20.30
N THR A 168 -19.92 9.59 -20.96
CA THR A 168 -19.34 10.89 -21.39
C THR A 168 -19.10 11.84 -20.22
N ALA A 169 -19.54 11.48 -19.01
CA ALA A 169 -19.24 12.20 -17.78
C ALA A 169 -17.98 11.60 -17.15
N LYS A 170 -16.92 12.40 -17.01
CA LYS A 170 -15.81 12.09 -16.10
C LYS A 170 -16.38 12.00 -14.70
N SER A 171 -16.72 10.80 -14.22
CA SER A 171 -17.16 10.62 -12.84
C SER A 171 -15.96 10.86 -11.93
N GLU A 172 -15.96 12.01 -11.28
CA GLU A 172 -15.05 12.29 -10.18
C GLU A 172 -15.46 11.45 -8.98
N TRP A 173 -14.52 10.70 -8.41
CA TRP A 173 -14.73 9.82 -7.27
C TRP A 173 -13.91 10.30 -6.08
N GLU A 174 -14.59 10.74 -5.03
CA GLU A 174 -13.91 11.07 -3.78
C GLU A 174 -13.48 9.80 -3.04
N LEU A 175 -12.19 9.70 -2.72
CA LEU A 175 -11.61 8.55 -2.05
C LEU A 175 -11.85 8.64 -0.55
N ARG A 176 -12.18 7.49 0.05
CA ARG A 176 -12.45 7.40 1.49
C ARG A 176 -11.16 7.17 2.27
N LEU A 177 -10.92 7.99 3.30
CA LEU A 177 -9.86 7.74 4.28
C LEU A 177 -10.09 6.41 5.02
N MET A 178 -9.07 5.55 5.05
CA MET A 178 -9.09 4.32 5.83
C MET A 178 -9.02 4.60 7.34
N PRO A 179 -9.73 3.82 8.19
CA PRO A 179 -9.86 4.10 9.63
C PRO A 179 -8.55 3.91 10.42
N ALA A 180 -7.69 3.00 9.97
CA ALA A 180 -6.38 2.75 10.55
C ALA A 180 -5.27 3.15 9.56
N PRO A 181 -4.12 3.65 10.04
CA PRO A 181 -2.97 3.83 9.19
C PRO A 181 -2.49 2.47 8.66
N LEU A 182 -2.00 2.43 7.42
CA LEU A 182 -1.38 1.23 6.84
C LEU A 182 -0.06 0.88 7.54
N LEU A 183 0.62 1.89 8.06
CA LEU A 183 1.87 1.75 8.79
C LEU A 183 1.99 2.85 9.84
N ARG A 184 2.52 2.49 11.01
CA ARG A 184 3.03 3.44 12.00
C ARG A 184 4.52 3.15 12.23
N TYR A 185 5.32 4.18 12.37
CA TYR A 185 6.78 4.07 12.41
C TYR A 185 7.41 5.20 13.23
N SER A 186 8.69 5.01 13.56
CA SER A 186 9.60 6.03 14.05
C SER A 186 10.95 5.79 13.38
N SER A 187 11.84 6.79 13.39
CA SER A 187 13.19 6.66 12.86
C SER A 187 14.11 7.66 13.54
N ALA A 188 15.04 7.15 14.34
CA ALA A 188 16.00 7.99 15.06
C ALA A 188 16.97 8.67 14.09
N SER A 189 17.44 7.95 13.06
CA SER A 189 18.37 8.49 12.07
C SER A 189 17.77 9.66 11.27
N ASN A 190 16.45 9.67 11.06
CA ASN A 190 15.73 10.72 10.37
C ASN A 190 15.06 11.74 11.32
N LYS A 191 15.31 11.66 12.63
CA LYS A 191 14.70 12.51 13.66
C LYS A 191 13.17 12.49 13.66
N ILE A 192 12.59 11.33 13.35
CA ILE A 192 11.14 11.09 13.35
C ILE A 192 10.77 10.42 14.68
N ILE A 193 10.02 11.15 15.50
CA ILE A 193 9.53 10.70 16.80
C ILE A 193 8.43 9.67 16.61
N ASP A 194 7.50 9.94 15.69
CA ASP A 194 6.31 9.14 15.43
C ASP A 194 5.76 9.53 14.05
N GLY A 195 5.38 8.56 13.26
CA GLY A 195 4.89 8.76 11.91
C GLY A 195 3.83 7.75 11.55
N ALA A 196 2.92 8.14 10.67
CA ALA A 196 1.87 7.26 10.17
C ALA A 196 1.63 7.48 8.68
N LEU A 197 1.35 6.38 7.99
CA LEU A 197 0.95 6.36 6.60
C LEU A 197 -0.55 6.04 6.51
N PHE A 198 -1.35 7.01 6.09
CA PHE A 198 -2.78 6.83 5.88
C PHE A 198 -3.08 6.61 4.40
N ALA A 199 -4.07 5.76 4.12
CA ALA A 199 -4.52 5.51 2.77
C ALA A 199 -5.93 6.04 2.52
N PHE A 200 -6.12 6.50 1.30
CA PHE A 200 -7.40 6.90 0.72
C PHE A 200 -7.75 5.87 -0.36
N ALA A 201 -8.93 5.26 -0.23
CA ALA A 201 -9.27 4.06 -0.96
C ALA A 201 -10.64 4.14 -1.63
N GLN A 202 -10.76 3.45 -2.76
CA GLN A 202 -12.03 3.02 -3.31
C GLN A 202 -12.34 1.62 -2.77
N GLY A 203 -13.39 1.48 -1.96
CA GLY A 203 -13.66 0.22 -1.25
C GLY A 203 -12.48 -0.14 -0.34
N THR A 204 -11.77 -1.22 -0.65
CA THR A 204 -10.55 -1.68 0.05
C THR A 204 -9.26 -1.38 -0.72
N ASN A 205 -9.37 -0.88 -1.96
CA ASN A 205 -8.25 -0.64 -2.86
C ASN A 205 -7.66 0.77 -2.63
N PRO A 206 -6.46 0.90 -2.05
CA PRO A 206 -5.87 2.20 -1.74
C PRO A 206 -5.31 2.86 -3.00
N GLU A 207 -5.78 4.06 -3.33
CA GLU A 207 -5.40 4.80 -4.54
C GLU A 207 -4.51 6.01 -4.26
N ALA A 208 -4.52 6.51 -3.03
CA ALA A 208 -3.68 7.63 -2.60
C ALA A 208 -3.29 7.53 -1.12
N LEU A 209 -2.35 8.37 -0.71
CA LEU A 209 -1.70 8.31 0.61
C LEU A 209 -1.48 9.69 1.20
N VAL A 210 -1.41 9.74 2.53
CA VAL A 210 -0.85 10.88 3.28
C VAL A 210 0.13 10.34 4.32
N LEU A 211 1.35 10.88 4.31
CA LEU A 211 2.34 10.69 5.36
C LEU A 211 2.19 11.82 6.36
N VAL A 212 2.08 11.50 7.65
CA VAL A 212 2.13 12.49 8.73
C VAL A 212 3.25 12.09 9.68
N GLU A 213 4.19 12.99 9.94
CA GLU A 213 5.36 12.73 10.77
C GLU A 213 5.54 13.83 11.82
N ALA A 214 5.71 13.42 13.09
CA ALA A 214 6.25 14.26 14.15
C ALA A 214 7.78 14.18 14.09
N VAL A 215 8.42 15.32 13.90
CA VAL A 215 9.86 15.41 13.72
C VAL A 215 10.51 16.33 14.74
N GLU A 216 11.77 16.05 15.05
CA GLU A 216 12.65 17.01 15.73
C GLU A 216 13.29 17.94 14.72
N THR A 217 13.22 19.23 15.01
CA THR A 217 13.78 20.32 14.22
C THR A 217 14.73 21.14 15.08
N VAL A 218 15.47 22.07 14.45
CA VAL A 218 16.33 23.01 15.18
C VAL A 218 15.54 23.89 16.17
N ASN A 219 14.24 24.12 15.93
CA ASN A 219 13.36 24.96 16.74
C ASN A 219 12.43 24.14 17.67
N GLY A 220 12.75 22.87 17.92
CA GLY A 220 11.93 21.96 18.71
C GLY A 220 11.15 20.98 17.85
N ARG A 221 9.94 20.59 18.29
CA ARG A 221 9.16 19.53 17.62
C ARG A 221 8.12 20.11 16.69
N ALA A 222 7.94 19.52 15.52
CA ALA A 222 6.96 19.97 14.54
C ALA A 222 6.25 18.79 13.86
N TRP A 223 5.07 19.07 13.31
CA TRP A 223 4.40 18.17 12.38
C TRP A 223 4.75 18.52 10.94
N ARG A 224 5.02 17.50 10.14
CA ARG A 224 5.08 17.61 8.69
C ARG A 224 4.17 16.59 8.02
N VAL A 225 3.68 16.93 6.84
CA VAL A 225 2.73 16.12 6.06
C VAL A 225 3.13 16.08 4.60
N ALA A 226 2.85 14.97 3.94
CA ALA A 226 3.02 14.87 2.49
C ALA A 226 1.92 14.00 1.86
N PRO A 227 1.07 14.55 0.98
CA PRO A 227 0.18 13.75 0.15
C PRO A 227 0.94 13.08 -0.99
N SER A 228 0.49 11.89 -1.41
CA SER A 228 1.04 11.20 -2.57
C SER A 228 -0.02 10.34 -3.27
N ARG A 229 0.22 10.03 -4.55
CA ARG A 229 -0.56 9.02 -5.30
C ARG A 229 -0.11 7.62 -4.89
N LEU A 230 -0.98 6.63 -5.06
CA LEU A 230 -0.63 5.20 -5.04
C LEU A 230 -1.23 4.47 -6.25
N THR A 231 -1.49 5.20 -7.32
CA THR A 231 -2.24 4.71 -8.47
C THR A 231 -1.65 5.15 -9.79
N GLY A 232 -2.05 4.52 -10.89
CA GLY A 232 -1.84 4.99 -12.26
C GLY A 232 -2.91 6.01 -12.73
N TYR A 233 -4.03 6.18 -12.03
CA TYR A 233 -5.08 7.13 -12.41
C TYR A 233 -4.75 8.60 -12.08
N GLN A 234 -5.60 9.53 -12.53
CA GLN A 234 -5.44 10.94 -12.13
C GLN A 234 -5.80 11.04 -10.65
N ILE A 235 -5.02 11.82 -9.90
CA ILE A 235 -5.35 12.17 -8.53
C ILE A 235 -5.26 13.68 -8.41
N ARG A 236 -6.29 14.28 -7.82
CA ARG A 236 -6.26 15.66 -7.31
C ARG A 236 -6.44 15.64 -5.81
N VAL A 237 -5.65 16.47 -5.14
CA VAL A 237 -5.59 16.52 -3.68
C VAL A 237 -5.78 17.94 -3.22
N TRP A 238 -6.75 18.14 -2.34
CA TRP A 238 -6.94 19.37 -1.62
C TRP A 238 -6.50 19.19 -0.18
N HIS A 239 -5.78 20.16 0.36
CA HIS A 239 -5.63 20.35 1.80
C HIS A 239 -6.56 21.50 2.19
N LYS A 240 -7.61 21.20 2.96
CA LYS A 240 -8.75 22.09 3.15
C LYS A 240 -9.32 22.49 1.78
N ASP A 241 -9.30 23.79 1.45
CA ASP A 241 -9.85 24.31 0.18
C ASP A 241 -8.78 24.54 -0.90
N GLN A 242 -7.50 24.31 -0.61
CA GLN A 242 -6.40 24.56 -1.54
C GLN A 242 -5.99 23.28 -2.27
N LEU A 243 -5.95 23.33 -3.60
CA LEU A 243 -5.36 22.26 -4.42
C LEU A 243 -3.84 22.25 -4.20
N VAL A 244 -3.32 21.15 -3.64
CA VAL A 244 -1.90 21.01 -3.27
C VAL A 244 -1.15 19.99 -4.13
N LEU A 245 -1.87 19.07 -4.78
CA LEU A 245 -1.28 18.10 -5.70
C LEU A 245 -2.28 17.76 -6.81
N GLU A 246 -1.80 17.77 -8.05
CA GLU A 246 -2.50 17.22 -9.20
C GLU A 246 -1.53 16.39 -10.03
N VAL A 247 -1.90 15.14 -10.30
CA VAL A 247 -1.10 14.22 -11.12
C VAL A 247 -1.99 13.58 -12.18
N ALA A 248 -1.49 13.51 -13.41
CA ALA A 248 -2.23 12.95 -14.53
C ALA A 248 -2.35 11.42 -14.47
N LYS A 249 -3.37 10.90 -15.16
CA LYS A 249 -3.50 9.47 -15.47
C LYS A 249 -2.34 9.03 -16.37
N ILE A 250 -1.80 7.87 -16.06
CA ILE A 250 -0.73 7.21 -16.79
C ILE A 250 -1.36 6.24 -17.79
N GLN A 251 -0.93 6.31 -19.04
CA GLN A 251 -1.44 5.46 -20.13
C GLN A 251 -0.48 4.35 -20.54
N THR A 252 0.82 4.52 -20.28
CA THR A 252 1.89 3.59 -20.69
C THR A 252 2.85 3.36 -19.53
N ALA A 253 3.77 2.40 -19.69
CA ALA A 253 4.87 2.28 -18.75
C ALA A 253 5.65 3.60 -18.67
N ILE A 254 5.92 4.06 -17.45
CA ILE A 254 6.58 5.34 -17.20
C ILE A 254 7.44 5.29 -15.96
N ARG A 255 8.49 6.10 -15.96
CA ARG A 255 9.35 6.38 -14.81
C ARG A 255 9.39 7.89 -14.62
N THR A 256 9.05 8.35 -13.43
CA THR A 256 9.00 9.75 -13.04
C THR A 256 9.77 9.94 -11.73
N ALA A 257 9.79 11.17 -11.21
CA ALA A 257 10.36 11.48 -9.90
C ALA A 257 9.75 10.65 -8.76
N SER A 258 8.43 10.51 -8.73
CA SER A 258 7.71 9.92 -7.61
C SER A 258 7.10 8.55 -7.90
N LEU A 259 7.12 8.12 -9.16
CA LEU A 259 6.44 6.90 -9.59
C LEU A 259 7.18 6.15 -10.70
N PHE A 260 7.22 4.84 -10.58
CA PHE A 260 7.52 3.88 -11.64
C PHE A 260 6.28 3.01 -11.84
N HIS A 261 5.76 2.92 -13.06
CA HIS A 261 4.59 2.13 -13.37
C HIS A 261 4.79 1.28 -14.62
N ARG A 262 4.36 0.02 -14.55
CA ARG A 262 4.35 -0.88 -15.71
C ARG A 262 3.19 -1.87 -15.63
N THR A 263 2.72 -2.27 -16.81
CA THR A 263 1.75 -3.35 -17.00
C THR A 263 2.42 -4.45 -17.83
N ARG A 264 2.21 -5.70 -17.45
CA ARG A 264 2.71 -6.89 -18.14
C ARG A 264 1.54 -7.82 -18.43
N THR A 265 1.32 -8.14 -19.70
CA THR A 265 0.41 -9.23 -20.08
C THR A 265 0.98 -10.56 -19.62
N LEU A 266 0.12 -11.42 -19.06
CA LEU A 266 0.45 -12.76 -18.63
C LEU A 266 -0.22 -13.76 -19.58
N ASN A 267 0.58 -14.42 -20.42
CA ASN A 267 0.07 -15.43 -21.34
C ASN A 267 0.96 -16.69 -21.28
N PRO A 268 0.49 -17.81 -20.70
CA PRO A 268 -0.82 -17.98 -20.06
C PRO A 268 -0.94 -17.24 -18.72
N PHE A 269 -2.18 -16.97 -18.28
CA PHE A 269 -2.42 -16.45 -16.93
C PHE A 269 -2.18 -17.58 -15.91
N PRO A 270 -1.28 -17.40 -14.92
CA PRO A 270 -0.78 -18.51 -14.11
C PRO A 270 -1.76 -19.03 -13.04
N PHE A 271 -2.91 -18.37 -12.86
CA PHE A 271 -3.91 -18.71 -11.84
C PHE A 271 -5.30 -19.00 -12.42
N LEU A 272 -5.37 -19.48 -13.66
CA LEU A 272 -6.62 -19.99 -14.20
C LEU A 272 -7.02 -21.24 -13.40
N GLU A 273 -8.25 -21.25 -12.88
CA GLU A 273 -8.84 -22.50 -12.40
C GLU A 273 -8.91 -23.46 -13.59
N LYS A 274 -8.44 -24.70 -13.41
CA LYS A 274 -8.64 -25.72 -14.44
C LYS A 274 -10.16 -25.87 -14.59
N ALA A 275 -10.68 -25.64 -15.78
CA ALA A 275 -12.03 -26.08 -16.10
C ALA A 275 -12.07 -27.60 -15.91
N GLU A 276 -12.91 -28.05 -14.98
CA GLU A 276 -13.26 -29.47 -14.81
C GLU A 276 -14.03 -29.98 -16.03
#